data_AF-A0A4U8SCI2-F1
#
_entry.id   AF-A0A4U8SCI2-F1
#
_cell.length_a   1.000
_cell.length_b   1.000
_cell.length_c   1.000
_cell.angle_alpha   90.00
_cell.angle_beta   90.00
_cell.angle_gamma   90.00
#
_symmetry.space_group_name_H-M   'P 1'
#
loop_
_entity.id
_entity.type
_entity.pdbx_description
1 polymer ?
#
loop_
_entity_poly.entity_id
_entity_poly.type
_entity_poly.pdbx_seq_one_letter_code
_entity_poly.pdbx_strand_id
1 'polypeptide(L)' 'MTKDNKQIREIWDDITEGAEILEEKLDKKGGTMIKRRRLSDGTIIQFRKKSNSGGSTIEIDSKIKIHSIKDKK' A
#
# COMPACT_ATOMS: atom_id res chain seq x y z
N MET A 1 13.02 7.74 -15.98
CA MET A 1 11.97 7.23 -15.07
C MET A 1 11.09 6.29 -15.87
N THR A 2 10.86 5.07 -15.39
CA THR A 2 10.04 4.06 -16.07
C THR A 2 8.59 4.58 -16.19
N LYS A 3 7.95 4.43 -17.37
CA LYS A 3 6.57 4.92 -17.61
C LYS A 3 5.58 4.45 -16.54
N ASP A 4 5.77 3.23 -16.06
CA ASP A 4 4.93 2.55 -15.06
C ASP A 4 4.85 3.33 -13.74
N ASN A 5 5.91 4.06 -13.37
CA ASN A 5 5.94 4.83 -12.13
C ASN A 5 5.06 6.07 -12.18
N LYS A 6 4.83 6.65 -13.36
CA LYS A 6 3.94 7.81 -13.51
C LYS A 6 2.50 7.37 -13.32
N GLN A 7 2.11 6.29 -14.00
CA GLN A 7 0.75 5.74 -13.92
C GLN A 7 0.38 5.28 -12.51
N ILE A 8 1.28 4.59 -11.80
CA ILE A 8 0.99 4.17 -10.41
C ILE A 8 0.84 5.37 -9.48
N ARG A 9 1.55 6.48 -9.72
CA ARG A 9 1.39 7.71 -8.93
C ARG A 9 0.07 8.40 -9.22
N GLU A 10 -0.33 8.48 -10.50
CA GLU A 10 -1.63 9.03 -10.90
C GLU A 10 -2.77 8.21 -10.26
N ILE A 11 -2.73 6.88 -10.37
CA ILE A 11 -3.72 6.01 -9.71
C ILE A 11 -3.73 6.23 -8.19
N TRP A 12 -2.56 6.36 -7.55
CA TRP A 12 -2.49 6.63 -6.12
C TRP A 12 -3.15 7.96 -5.75
N ASP A 13 -2.85 9.02 -6.48
CA ASP A 13 -3.40 10.36 -6.21
C ASP A 13 -4.92 10.34 -6.41
N ASP A 14 -5.42 9.71 -7.48
CA ASP A 14 -6.85 9.59 -7.79
C ASP A 14 -7.61 8.80 -6.71
N ILE A 15 -7.13 7.60 -6.33
CA ILE A 15 -7.85 6.76 -5.34
C ILE A 15 -7.71 7.27 -3.90
N THR A 16 -6.79 8.20 -3.65
CA THR A 16 -6.58 8.80 -2.31
C THR A 16 -7.13 10.22 -2.20
N GLU A 17 -7.82 10.70 -3.22
CA GLU A 17 -8.53 11.98 -3.17
C GLU A 17 -9.57 11.95 -2.03
N GLY A 18 -9.45 12.90 -1.09
CA GLY A 18 -10.31 12.97 0.09
C GLY A 18 -10.08 11.88 1.16
N ALA A 19 -9.10 10.99 0.99
CA ALA A 19 -8.79 9.94 1.96
C ALA A 19 -8.05 10.47 3.20
N GLU A 20 -8.35 9.88 4.37
CA GLU A 20 -7.69 10.21 5.64
C GLU A 20 -6.18 9.87 5.57
N ILE A 21 -5.35 10.83 5.98
CA ILE A 21 -3.89 10.66 6.09
C ILE A 21 -3.59 9.86 7.36
N LEU A 22 -2.93 8.72 7.20
CA LEU A 22 -2.43 7.94 8.33
C LEU A 22 -0.92 8.16 8.50
N GLU A 23 -0.43 7.89 9.70
CA GLU A 23 1.01 7.93 10.00
C GLU A 23 1.78 7.02 9.02
N GLU A 24 2.79 7.59 8.37
CA GLU A 24 3.68 6.84 7.49
C GLU A 24 4.50 5.83 8.31
N LYS A 25 4.76 4.66 7.73
CA LYS A 25 5.56 3.63 8.40
C LYS A 25 6.80 3.30 7.60
N LEU A 26 7.86 2.94 8.29
CA LEU A 26 9.06 2.45 7.65
C LEU A 26 8.80 1.05 7.06
N ASP A 27 9.35 0.77 5.88
CA ASP A 27 9.28 -0.57 5.33
C ASP A 27 10.05 -1.57 6.19
N LYS A 28 9.69 -2.87 6.09
CA LYS A 28 10.32 -3.93 6.89
C LYS A 28 11.84 -4.03 6.70
N LYS A 29 12.39 -3.45 5.62
CA LYS A 29 13.81 -3.50 5.29
C LYS A 29 14.57 -2.23 5.73
N GLY A 30 13.92 -1.29 6.43
CA GLY A 30 14.61 -0.12 6.93
C GLY A 30 14.81 1.00 5.90
N GLY A 31 14.37 0.82 4.65
CA GLY A 31 14.93 1.56 3.51
C GLY A 31 14.02 2.64 2.91
N THR A 32 12.70 2.53 3.07
CA THR A 32 11.75 3.47 2.46
C THR A 32 10.55 3.72 3.36
N MET A 33 10.04 4.95 3.34
CA MET A 33 8.77 5.30 3.97
C MET A 33 7.60 4.80 3.10
N ILE A 34 6.62 4.19 3.76
CA ILE A 34 5.37 3.72 3.17
C ILE A 34 4.29 4.74 3.51
N LYS A 35 3.72 5.36 2.47
CA LYS A 35 2.58 6.26 2.64
C LYS A 35 1.33 5.43 2.92
N ARG A 36 0.46 5.92 3.80
CA ARG A 36 -0.76 5.20 4.21
C ARG A 36 -1.96 6.12 4.16
N ARG A 37 -3.07 5.61 3.65
CA ARG A 37 -4.36 6.32 3.56
C ARG A 37 -5.49 5.41 3.97
N ARG A 38 -6.52 5.98 4.60
CA ARG A 38 -7.79 5.31 4.86
C ARG A 38 -8.87 5.92 3.98
N LEU A 39 -9.46 5.08 3.13
CA LEU A 39 -10.55 5.43 2.22
C LEU A 39 -11.86 5.62 3.01
N SER A 40 -12.86 6.21 2.36
CA SER A 40 -14.17 6.50 2.96
C SER A 40 -14.92 5.26 3.45
N ASP A 41 -14.67 4.10 2.83
CA ASP A 41 -15.23 2.80 3.22
C ASP A 41 -14.48 2.14 4.40
N GLY A 42 -13.43 2.79 4.90
CA GLY A 42 -12.56 2.28 5.97
C GLY A 42 -11.41 1.39 5.50
N THR A 43 -11.31 1.11 4.19
CA THR A 43 -10.18 0.37 3.62
C THR A 43 -8.89 1.16 3.81
N ILE A 44 -7.85 0.51 4.33
CA ILE A 44 -6.51 1.10 4.45
C ILE A 44 -5.66 0.64 3.26
N ILE A 45 -5.06 1.59 2.55
CA ILE A 45 -4.13 1.32 1.45
C ILE A 45 -2.75 1.92 1.71
N GLN A 46 -1.74 1.33 1.07
CA GLN A 46 -0.34 1.64 1.29
C GLN A 46 0.38 1.82 -0.04
N PHE A 47 1.15 2.90 -0.17
CA PHE A 47 2.04 3.11 -1.30
C PHE A 47 3.48 2.84 -0.89
N ARG A 48 4.10 1.87 -1.57
CA ARG A 48 5.47 1.44 -1.29
C ARG A 48 6.36 1.61 -2.52
N LYS A 49 7.58 2.09 -2.29
CA LYS A 49 8.66 2.07 -3.28
C LYS A 49 9.48 0.79 -3.09
N LYS A 50 9.50 -0.09 -4.08
CA LYS A 50 10.04 -1.46 -3.94
C LYS A 50 11.54 -1.57 -4.21
N SER A 51 12.15 -0.65 -4.96
CA SER A 51 13.56 -0.79 -5.36
C SER A 51 14.28 0.53 -5.67
N ASN A 52 15.61 0.49 -5.56
CA ASN A 52 16.53 1.51 -6.11
C ASN A 52 16.41 1.64 -7.64
N SER A 53 15.94 0.58 -8.33
CA SER A 53 15.61 0.59 -9.76
C SER A 53 14.26 1.25 -10.09
N GLY A 54 13.52 1.70 -9.08
CA GLY A 54 12.43 2.67 -9.22
C GLY A 54 11.01 2.14 -9.15
N GLY A 55 10.75 0.83 -9.04
CA GLY A 55 9.38 0.31 -9.06
C GLY A 55 8.52 0.74 -7.86
N SER A 56 7.26 1.07 -8.09
CA SER A 56 6.25 1.39 -7.07
C SER A 56 5.13 0.35 -7.01
N THR A 57 4.45 0.23 -5.87
CA THR A 57 3.30 -0.67 -5.69
C THR A 57 2.30 -0.05 -4.72
N ILE A 58 1.01 -0.28 -4.98
CA ILE A 58 -0.09 0.03 -4.08
C ILE A 58 -0.60 -1.29 -3.49
N GLU A 59 -0.71 -1.38 -2.17
CA GLU A 59 -1.13 -2.57 -1.44
C GLU A 59 -2.35 -2.23 -0.58
N ILE A 60 -3.33 -3.12 -0.50
CA ILE A 60 -4.42 -3.02 0.48
C ILE A 60 -3.91 -3.63 1.79
N ASP A 61 -3.98 -2.88 2.89
CA ASP A 61 -3.59 -3.31 4.24
C ASP A 61 -4.63 -4.28 4.81
N SER A 62 -4.75 -5.43 4.14
CA SER A 62 -5.63 -6.49 4.56
C SER A 62 -4.90 -7.30 5.64
N LYS A 63 -5.19 -7.03 6.91
CA LYS A 63 -4.94 -8.01 7.98
C LYS A 63 -5.93 -9.17 7.84
N ILE A 64 -6.06 -9.76 6.64
CA ILE A 64 -6.83 -10.99 6.47
C ILE A 64 -5.99 -12.07 7.15
N LYS A 65 -6.33 -12.38 8.41
CA LYS A 65 -5.95 -13.66 9.00
C LYS A 65 -6.68 -14.73 8.21
N ILE A 66 -6.00 -15.27 7.19
CA ILE A 66 -6.44 -16.50 6.54
C ILE A 66 -6.29 -17.60 7.60
N HIS A 67 -7.37 -17.88 8.32
CA HIS A 67 -7.40 -19.05 9.19
C HIS A 67 -7.50 -20.26 8.24
N SER A 68 -6.40 -20.99 8.10
CA SER A 68 -6.40 -22.26 7.39
C SER A 68 -7.38 -23.20 8.08
N ILE A 69 -8.50 -23.54 7.44
CA ILE A 69 -9.42 -24.58 7.89
C ILE A 69 -8.76 -25.92 7.58
N LYS A 70 -7.75 -26.34 8.35
CA LYS A 70 -7.13 -27.67 8.18
C LYS A 70 -7.26 -28.62 9.36
N ASP A 71 -7.86 -28.20 10.46
CA ASP A 71 -7.99 -29.06 11.64
C ASP A 71 -9.43 -29.01 12.18
N LYS A 72 -10.35 -29.65 11.44
CA LYS A 72 -11.55 -30.25 12.04
C LYS A 72 -11.49 -31.74 11.71
N LYS A 73 -10.84 -32.49 12.58
CA LYS A 73 -10.85 -33.95 12.63
C LYS A 73 -11.93 -34.39 13.59
#